data_AF-A0A1E3UFU4-F1
#
_entry.id   AF-A0A1E3UFU4-F1
#
_cell.length_a   1.000
_cell.length_b   1.000
_cell.length_c   1.000
_cell.angle_alpha   90.00
_cell.angle_beta   90.00
_cell.angle_gamma   90.00
#
_symmetry.space_group_name_H-M   'P 1'
#
loop_
_entity.id
_entity.type
_entity.pdbx_description
1 polymer ?
#
loop_
_entity_poly.entity_id
_entity_poly.type
_entity_poly.pdbx_seq_one_letter_code
_entity_poly.pdbx_strand_id
1 'polypeptide(L)' 'MRTEDIEKLDGTIDAERLMLVATDGPTGYMRPVIDSMDDDTFALYMRYHFAVCERSDLIGASHHTLDILKKR' A
#
# COMPACT_ATOMS: atom_id res chain seq x y z
N MET A 1 -0.88 -8.16 8.11
CA MET A 1 -2.27 -7.98 7.65
C MET A 1 -2.65 -9.14 6.75
N ARG A 2 -3.91 -9.61 6.76
CA ARG A 2 -4.39 -10.66 5.86
C ARG A 2 -5.48 -10.09 4.95
N THR A 3 -5.34 -10.26 3.65
CA THR A 3 -6.33 -9.78 2.67
C THR A 3 -7.70 -10.42 2.87
N GLU A 4 -7.73 -11.70 3.30
CA GLU A 4 -8.96 -12.43 3.62
C GLU A 4 -9.80 -11.76 4.70
N ASP A 5 -9.18 -11.11 5.69
CA ASP A 5 -9.90 -10.45 6.77
C ASP A 5 -10.49 -9.11 6.29
N ILE A 6 -9.83 -8.45 5.34
CA ILE A 6 -10.36 -7.25 4.67
C ILE A 6 -11.54 -7.64 3.78
N GLU A 7 -11.42 -8.71 2.99
CA GLU A 7 -12.52 -9.21 2.14
C GLU A 7 -13.76 -9.59 2.94
N LYS A 8 -13.58 -10.22 4.12
CA LYS A 8 -14.69 -10.50 5.04
C LYS A 8 -15.38 -9.22 5.50
N LEU A 9 -14.61 -8.17 5.80
CA LEU A 9 -15.16 -6.88 6.25
C LEU A 9 -15.92 -6.17 5.13
N ASP A 10 -15.36 -6.12 3.93
CA ASP A 10 -16.00 -5.52 2.75
C ASP A 10 -17.32 -6.20 2.41
N GLY A 11 -17.39 -7.52 2.57
CA GLY A 11 -18.63 -8.28 2.38
C GLY A 11 -19.75 -7.92 3.36
N THR A 12 -19.47 -7.14 4.42
CA THR A 12 -20.50 -6.68 5.37
C THR A 12 -21.19 -5.39 4.95
N ILE A 13 -20.71 -4.72 3.89
CA ILE A 13 -21.24 -3.43 3.42
C ILE A 13 -21.65 -3.51 1.95
N ASP A 14 -22.66 -2.71 1.57
CA ASP A 14 -23.11 -2.61 0.17
C ASP A 14 -22.18 -1.67 -0.64
N ALA A 15 -21.01 -2.19 -0.97
CA ALA A 15 -19.98 -1.47 -1.72
C ALA A 15 -19.32 -2.36 -2.77
N GLU A 16 -18.55 -1.73 -3.65
CA GLU A 16 -17.67 -2.37 -4.62
C GLU A 16 -16.24 -1.88 -4.39
N ARG A 17 -15.28 -2.80 -4.29
CA ARG A 17 -13.86 -2.46 -4.17
C ARG A 17 -13.36 -1.90 -5.49
N LEU A 18 -12.82 -0.69 -5.45
CA LEU A 18 -12.14 -0.06 -6.59
C LEU A 18 -10.66 -0.45 -6.61
N MET A 19 -10.01 -0.48 -5.45
CA MET A 19 -8.56 -0.67 -5.36
C MET A 19 -8.13 -1.11 -3.96
N LEU A 20 -7.12 -1.97 -3.88
CA LEU A 20 -6.39 -2.29 -2.65
C LEU A 20 -4.90 -2.08 -2.91
N VAL A 21 -4.25 -1.18 -2.17
CA VAL A 21 -2.86 -0.77 -2.42
C VAL A 21 -1.96 -0.95 -1.21
N ALA A 22 -0.68 -1.24 -1.47
CA ALA A 22 0.37 -1.31 -0.48
C ALA A 22 0.93 0.10 -0.25
N THR A 23 0.47 0.79 0.81
CA THR A 23 0.81 2.22 1.00
C THR A 23 2.25 2.45 1.42
N ASP A 24 2.91 1.43 1.98
CA ASP A 24 4.33 1.48 2.30
C ASP A 24 5.13 0.35 1.64
N GLY A 25 4.52 -0.75 1.20
CA GLY A 25 5.22 -1.89 0.61
C GLY A 25 6.44 -2.31 1.48
N PRO A 26 7.59 -2.65 0.88
CA PRO A 26 8.77 -3.11 1.62
C PRO A 26 9.54 -1.98 2.35
N THR A 27 9.03 -0.75 2.37
CA THR A 27 9.68 0.42 2.98
C THR A 27 10.02 0.21 4.45
N GLY A 28 9.21 -0.59 5.15
CA GLY A 28 9.47 -0.99 6.54
C GLY A 28 10.85 -1.61 6.76
N TYR A 29 11.40 -2.32 5.75
CA TYR A 29 12.71 -2.96 5.81
C TYR A 29 13.88 -2.01 5.51
N MET A 30 13.60 -0.84 4.96
CA MET A 30 14.60 0.11 4.46
C MET A 30 14.55 1.46 5.19
N ARG A 31 13.81 1.56 6.31
CA ARG A 31 13.59 2.83 7.03
C ARG A 31 14.88 3.62 7.28
N PRO A 32 15.98 3.03 7.82
CA PRO A 32 17.19 3.81 8.08
C PRO A 32 17.80 4.41 6.80
N VAL A 33 17.64 3.73 5.66
CA VAL A 33 18.14 4.20 4.37
C VAL A 33 17.28 5.35 3.87
N ILE A 34 15.96 5.21 3.92
CA ILE A 34 15.00 6.23 3.46
C ILE A 34 15.07 7.48 4.33
N ASP A 35 15.16 7.32 5.65
CA ASP A 35 15.27 8.43 6.60
C ASP A 35 16.58 9.23 6.43
N SER A 36 17.61 8.62 5.82
CA SER A 36 18.88 9.27 5.50
C SER A 36 18.95 9.92 4.11
N MET A 37 17.90 9.78 3.29
CA MET A 37 17.87 10.35 1.95
C MET A 37 17.80 11.88 2.00
N ASP A 38 18.51 12.53 1.07
CA ASP A 38 18.26 13.92 0.73
C ASP A 38 17.00 14.07 -0.13
N ASP A 39 16.60 15.32 -0.38
CA ASP A 39 15.37 15.64 -1.11
C ASP A 39 15.34 15.01 -2.51
N ASP A 40 16.47 15.01 -3.23
CA ASP A 40 16.57 14.48 -4.58
C ASP A 40 16.42 12.95 -4.60
N THR A 41 17.09 12.26 -3.68
CA THR A 41 17.03 10.80 -3.56
C THR A 41 15.66 10.36 -3.06
N PHE A 42 15.08 11.08 -2.11
CA PHE A 42 13.73 10.83 -1.62
C PHE A 42 12.68 11.03 -2.71
N ALA A 43 12.81 12.07 -3.54
CA ALA A 43 11.93 12.29 -4.69
C ALA A 43 12.01 11.14 -5.71
N LEU A 44 13.20 10.58 -5.96
CA LEU A 44 13.36 9.38 -6.79
C LEU A 44 12.69 8.16 -6.15
N TYR A 45 12.90 7.95 -4.86
CA TYR A 45 12.25 6.88 -4.10
C TYR A 45 10.72 6.99 -4.17
N MET A 46 10.15 8.20 -4.04
CA MET A 46 8.71 8.42 -4.16
C MET A 46 8.17 8.07 -5.54
N ARG A 47 8.89 8.41 -6.62
CA ARG A 47 8.52 7.98 -7.99
C ARG A 47 8.52 6.46 -8.11
N TYR A 48 9.54 5.80 -7.56
CA TYR A 48 9.59 4.34 -7.53
C TYR A 48 8.41 3.76 -6.73
N HIS A 49 8.17 4.28 -5.52
CA HIS A 49 7.08 3.83 -4.66
C HIS A 49 5.73 3.93 -5.38
N PHE A 50 5.39 5.08 -5.99
CA PHE A 50 4.14 5.24 -6.74
C PHE A 50 4.07 4.35 -7.99
N ALA A 51 5.19 3.98 -8.58
CA ALA A 51 5.20 3.05 -9.72
C ALA A 51 4.92 1.59 -9.31
N VAL A 52 5.03 1.25 -8.02
CA VAL A 52 4.92 -0.14 -7.54
C VAL A 52 3.87 -0.36 -6.46
N CYS A 53 3.39 0.66 -5.75
CA CYS A 53 2.50 0.52 -4.60
C CYS A 53 1.15 -0.15 -4.92
N GLU A 54 0.72 -0.12 -6.18
CA GLU A 54 -0.50 -0.78 -6.67
C GLU A 54 -0.28 -2.26 -7.04
N ARG A 55 0.96 -2.75 -6.98
CA ARG A 55 1.26 -4.16 -7.26
C ARG A 55 0.72 -5.05 -6.15
N SER A 56 -0.14 -6.00 -6.51
CA SER A 56 -0.76 -6.93 -5.58
C SER A 56 0.23 -7.80 -4.82
N ASP A 57 1.39 -8.12 -5.41
CA ASP A 57 2.43 -8.91 -4.75
C ASP A 57 3.13 -8.16 -3.60
N LEU A 58 3.04 -6.83 -3.55
CA LEU A 58 3.61 -6.02 -2.48
C LEU A 58 2.67 -5.82 -1.28
N ILE A 59 1.39 -6.21 -1.39
CA ILE A 59 0.41 -6.08 -0.30
C ILE A 59 0.88 -6.80 0.97
N GLY A 60 1.44 -8.01 0.82
CA GLY A 60 1.95 -8.77 1.95
C GLY A 60 3.20 -8.18 2.61
N ALA A 61 3.95 -7.34 1.90
CA ALA A 61 5.12 -6.65 2.40
C ALA A 61 4.78 -5.33 3.11
N SER A 62 3.56 -4.83 2.93
CA SER A 62 3.07 -3.57 3.50
C SER A 62 2.67 -3.75 4.97
N HIS A 63 2.97 -2.75 5.81
CA HIS A 63 2.40 -2.69 7.16
C HIS A 63 1.03 -2.03 7.15
N HIS A 64 0.83 -1.06 6.26
CA HIS A 64 -0.44 -0.38 6.05
C HIS A 64 -0.89 -0.61 4.61
N THR A 65 -2.20 -0.81 4.43
CA THR A 65 -2.81 -0.84 3.10
C THR A 65 -3.99 0.09 3.10
N LEU A 66 -4.31 0.59 1.91
CA LEU A 66 -5.48 1.39 1.67
C LEU A 66 -6.44 0.57 0.81
N ASP A 67 -7.63 0.35 1.33
CA ASP A 67 -8.73 -0.26 0.60
C ASP A 67 -9.74 0.83 0.23
N ILE A 68 -10.00 1.00 -1.06
CA ILE A 68 -10.86 2.03 -1.61
C ILE A 68 -12.14 1.36 -2.09
N LEU A 69 -13.25 1.70 -1.44
CA LEU A 69 -14.56 1.16 -1.70
C LEU A 69 -15.50 2.26 -2.20
N LYS A 70 -16.31 1.94 -3.19
CA LYS A 70 -17.39 2.78 -3.69
C LYS A 70 -18.72 2.22 -3.21
N LYS A 71 -19.50 3.03 -2.49
CA LYS A 71 -20.89 2.69 -2.16
C LYS A 71 -21.68 2.49 -3.45
N ARG A 72 -22.50 1.44 -3.51
CA ARG A 72 -23.39 1.18 -4.65
C ARG A 72 -24.49 2.24 -4.78
#